data_AF-A0A853C9A5-F1
#
_entry.id   AF-A0A853C9A5-F1
#
_cell.length_a   1.000
_cell.length_b   1.000
_cell.length_c   1.000
_cell.angle_alpha   90.00
_cell.angle_beta   90.00
_cell.angle_gamma   90.00
#
_symmetry.space_group_name_H-M   'P 1'
#
loop_
_entity.id
_entity.type
_entity.pdbx_description
1 polymer ?
#
loop_
_entity_poly.entity_id
_entity_poly.type
_entity_poly.pdbx_seq_one_letter_code
_entity_poly.pdbx_strand_id
1 'polypeptide(L)' 'MTGRNGDVACWRPEDLDIEILRLLSQGLTTHAIARRAGISERTVRRRLRAVADELGVDSSIEVVVHAVRTGLI' A
#
# COMPACT_ATOMS: atom_id res chain seq x y z
N MET A 1 -7.26 21.21 -5.62
CA MET A 1 -8.42 20.59 -4.93
C MET A 1 -8.25 19.08 -5.02
N THR A 2 -7.60 18.48 -4.03
CA THR A 2 -7.68 17.07 -3.63
C THR A 2 -7.09 17.08 -2.22
N GLY A 3 -7.71 16.61 -1.15
CA GLY A 3 -8.90 15.79 -0.97
C GLY A 3 -8.69 15.19 0.41
N ARG A 4 -9.32 15.81 1.41
CA ARG A 4 -9.66 15.27 2.74
C ARG A 4 -8.65 14.29 3.38
N ASN A 5 -7.66 14.87 4.05
CA ASN A 5 -6.93 14.24 5.14
C ASN A 5 -7.88 14.02 6.33
N GLY A 6 -7.85 12.84 6.94
CA GLY A 6 -8.60 12.56 8.17
C GLY A 6 -9.88 11.78 7.89
N ASP A 7 -9.73 10.47 7.74
CA ASP A 7 -10.25 9.46 8.65
C ASP A 7 -9.58 8.18 8.18
N VAL A 8 -8.70 7.56 8.97
CA VAL A 8 -8.37 6.15 8.72
C VAL A 8 -9.70 5.42 8.89
N ALA A 9 -10.43 5.26 7.79
CA ALA A 9 -11.55 4.36 7.72
C ALA A 9 -11.07 3.00 8.27
N CYS A 10 -11.99 2.16 8.75
CA CYS A 10 -11.70 0.85 9.32
C CYS A 10 -11.13 -0.13 8.27
N TRP A 11 -10.09 0.26 7.55
CA TRP A 11 -9.32 -0.56 6.66
C TRP A 11 -8.55 -1.55 7.51
N ARG A 12 -8.86 -2.83 7.30
CA ARG A 12 -8.19 -3.95 7.94
C ARG A 12 -7.28 -4.61 6.89
N PRO A 13 -5.99 -4.25 6.84
CA PRO A 13 -5.08 -4.87 5.88
C PRO A 13 -4.98 -6.37 6.10
N GLU A 14 -4.94 -7.12 5.01
CA GLU A 14 -4.53 -8.52 5.06
C GLU A 14 -2.99 -8.61 5.22
N ASP A 15 -2.49 -9.78 5.65
CA ASP A 15 -1.04 -10.00 5.81
C ASP A 15 -0.24 -9.66 4.55
N LEU A 16 -0.81 -9.98 3.38
CA LEU A 16 -0.20 -9.67 2.09
C LEU A 16 -0.16 -8.17 1.80
N ASP A 17 -1.14 -7.39 2.26
CA ASP A 17 -1.11 -5.94 2.08
C ASP A 17 0.02 -5.34 2.91
N ILE A 18 0.16 -5.78 4.16
CA ILE A 18 1.27 -5.37 5.05
C ILE A 18 2.61 -5.76 4.44
N GLU A 19 2.75 -6.98 3.91
CA GLU A 19 3.98 -7.44 3.27
C GLU A 19 4.33 -6.57 2.05
N ILE A 20 3.36 -6.29 1.17
CA ILE A 20 3.57 -5.42 0.01
C ILE A 20 4.04 -4.03 0.44
N LEU A 21 3.40 -3.45 1.47
CA LEU A 21 3.75 -2.12 1.97
C LEU A 21 5.17 -2.08 2.59
N ARG A 22 5.54 -3.11 3.35
CA ARG A 22 6.90 -3.24 3.91
C ARG A 22 7.97 -3.38 2.83
N LEU A 23 7.69 -4.14 1.78
CA LEU A 23 8.65 -4.29 0.68
C LEU A 23 8.75 -3.01 -0.15
N LEU A 24 7.63 -2.30 -0.35
CA LEU A 24 7.67 -0.97 -0.98
C LEU A 24 8.45 0.05 -0.15
N SER A 25 8.31 0.06 1.18
CA SER A 25 9.04 1.00 2.04
C SER A 25 10.56 0.78 2.01
N GLN A 26 11.00 -0.43 1.66
CA GLN A 26 12.40 -0.78 1.39
C GLN A 26 12.88 -0.37 -0.02
N GLY A 27 12.02 0.23 -0.84
CA GLY A 27 12.33 0.68 -2.20
C GLY A 27 12.24 -0.41 -3.27
N LEU A 28 11.61 -1.55 -2.99
CA LEU A 28 11.43 -2.59 -4.01
C LEU A 28 10.39 -2.18 -5.05
N THR A 29 10.63 -2.58 -6.30
CA THR A 29 9.66 -2.40 -7.40
C THR A 29 8.52 -3.41 -7.29
N THR A 30 7.38 -3.13 -7.93
CA THR A 30 6.24 -4.06 -7.99
C THR A 30 6.60 -5.42 -8.58
N HIS A 31 7.51 -5.48 -9.56
CA HIS A 31 8.08 -6.73 -10.08
C HIS A 31 8.87 -7.50 -9.02
N ALA A 32 9.76 -6.84 -8.27
CA ALA A 32 10.53 -7.49 -7.21
C ALA A 32 9.63 -8.00 -6.07
N ILE A 33 8.62 -7.21 -5.70
CA ILE A 33 7.61 -7.59 -4.70
C ILE A 33 6.83 -8.82 -5.15
N ALA A 34 6.34 -8.83 -6.39
CA ALA A 34 5.60 -9.95 -6.96
C ALA A 34 6.42 -11.26 -6.87
N ARG A 35 7.71 -11.20 -7.24
CA ARG A 35 8.63 -12.34 -7.16
C ARG A 35 8.86 -12.80 -5.72
N ARG A 36 8.96 -11.88 -4.77
CA ARG A 36 9.23 -12.20 -3.36
C ARG A 36 8.02 -12.76 -2.63
N ALA A 37 6.84 -12.20 -2.88
CA ALA A 37 5.56 -12.64 -2.29
C ALA A 37 4.92 -13.82 -3.05
N GLY A 38 5.53 -14.31 -4.13
CA GLY A 38 5.02 -15.45 -4.89
C GLY A 38 3.70 -15.18 -5.65
N ILE A 39 3.44 -13.93 -6.02
CA ILE A 39 2.20 -13.50 -6.69
C ILE A 39 2.49 -12.77 -8.01
N SER A 40 1.45 -12.49 -8.80
CA SER A 40 1.60 -11.70 -10.02
C SER A 40 1.76 -10.21 -9.71
N GLU A 41 2.49 -9.47 -10.56
CA GLU A 41 2.53 -8.00 -10.47
C GLU A 41 1.15 -7.35 -10.57
N ARG A 42 0.24 -7.95 -11.34
CA ARG A 42 -1.15 -7.48 -11.43
C ARG A 42 -1.83 -7.55 -10.06
N THR A 43 -1.57 -8.60 -9.29
CA THR A 43 -2.08 -8.75 -7.92
C THR A 43 -1.50 -7.66 -7.02
N VAL A 44 -0.19 -7.41 -7.08
CA VAL A 44 0.46 -6.35 -6.30
C VAL A 44 -0.16 -4.98 -6.61
N ARG A 45 -0.29 -4.62 -7.90
CA ARG A 45 -0.89 -3.34 -8.32
C ARG A 45 -2.36 -3.22 -7.92
N ARG A 46 -3.13 -4.31 -8.01
CA ARG A 46 -4.53 -4.33 -7.58
C ARG A 46 -4.64 -4.07 -6.08
N ARG A 47 -3.82 -4.76 -5.28
CA ARG A 47 -3.76 -4.60 -3.82
C ARG A 47 -3.40 -3.16 -3.45
N LEU A 48 -2.36 -2.60 -4.04
CA LEU A 48 -1.93 -1.23 -3.78
C LEU A 48 -3.00 -0.18 -4.11
N ARG A 49 -3.74 -0.38 -5.20
CA ARG A 49 -4.87 0.50 -5.53
C ARG A 49 -5.98 0.41 -4.50
N ALA A 50 -6.35 -0.81 -4.09
CA ALA A 50 -7.34 -0.98 -3.02
C ALA A 50 -6.90 -0.29 -1.73
N VAL A 51 -5.62 -0.41 -1.34
CA VAL A 51 -5.08 0.32 -0.19
C VAL A 51 -5.15 1.83 -0.39
N ALA A 52 -4.77 2.32 -1.57
CA ALA A 52 -4.81 3.74 -1.88
C ALA A 52 -6.24 4.31 -1.80
N ASP A 53 -7.21 3.58 -2.36
CA ASP A 53 -8.63 3.93 -2.34
C ASP A 53 -9.17 3.97 -0.89
N GLU A 54 -8.81 2.99 -0.06
CA GLU A 54 -9.19 2.93 1.37
C GLU A 54 -8.56 4.04 2.22
N LEU A 55 -7.33 4.44 1.90
CA LEU A 55 -6.62 5.53 2.59
C LEU A 55 -6.94 6.91 2.02
N GLY A 56 -7.68 6.99 0.89
CA GLY A 56 -8.01 8.25 0.21
C GLY A 56 -6.80 8.95 -0.42
N VAL A 57 -5.82 8.19 -0.92
CA VAL A 57 -4.58 8.70 -1.53
C VAL A 57 -4.46 8.28 -2.98
N ASP A 58 -3.68 9.03 -3.77
CA ASP A 58 -3.65 8.87 -5.24
C ASP A 58 -2.44 8.08 -5.75
N SER A 59 -1.47 7.78 -4.88
CA SER A 59 -0.25 7.09 -5.30
C SER A 59 0.29 6.08 -4.29
N SER A 60 1.02 5.07 -4.79
CA SER A 60 1.70 4.09 -3.93
C SER A 60 2.75 4.73 -3.01
N ILE A 61 3.33 5.87 -3.40
CA ILE A 61 4.25 6.62 -2.54
C ILE A 61 3.48 7.23 -1.37
N GLU A 62 2.35 7.87 -1.64
CA GLU A 62 1.48 8.41 -0.58
C GLU A 62 0.98 7.32 0.36
N VAL A 63 0.62 6.15 -0.17
CA VAL A 63 0.26 4.98 0.63
C VAL A 63 1.37 4.59 1.61
N VAL A 64 2.62 4.48 1.14
CA VAL A 64 3.76 4.11 2.00
C VAL A 64 4.03 5.20 3.05
N VAL A 65 4.02 6.47 2.63
CA VAL A 65 4.20 7.60 3.55
C VAL A 65 3.12 7.63 4.62
N HIS A 66 1.87 7.35 4.24
CA HIS A 66 0.76 7.24 5.18
C HIS A 66 0.97 6.08 6.16
N ALA A 67 1.28 4.89 5.66
CA ALA A 67 1.49 3.69 6.48
C ALA A 67 2.62 3.85 7.51
N VAL A 68 3.73 4.51 7.14
CA VAL A 68 4.83 4.81 8.08
C VAL A 68 4.41 5.86 9.10
N ARG A 69 3.69 6.93 8.69
CA ARG A 69 3.25 8.00 9.60
C ARG A 69 2.22 7.54 10.62
N THR A 70 1.37 6.58 10.26
CA THR A 70 0.36 6.02 11.16
C THR A 70 0.87 4.84 11.99
N GLY A 71 2.12 4.41 11.79
CA GLY A 71 2.73 3.28 12.51
C GLY A 71 2.17 1.92 12.10
N LEU A 72 1.59 1.82 10.90
CA LEU A 72 1.14 0.54 10.34
C LEU A 72 2.31 -0.37 9.97
N ILE A 73 3.43 0.23 9.52
CA ILE A 73 4.70 -0.44 9.19
C ILE A 73 5.90 0.32 9.71
#